data_AF-A0A430KYA1-F1
#
_entry.id   AF-A0A430KYA1-F1
#
_cell.length_a   1.000
_cell.length_b   1.000
_cell.length_c   1.000
_cell.angle_alpha   90.00
_cell.angle_beta   90.00
_cell.angle_gamma   90.00
#
_symmetry.space_group_name_H-M   'P 1'
#
loop_
_entity.id
_entity.type
_entity.pdbx_description
1 polymer ?
#
loop_
_entity_poly.entity_id
_entity_poly.type
_entity_poly.pdbx_seq_one_letter_code
_entity_poly.pdbx_strand_id
1 'polypeptide(L)'
;MITYLNIDHESGFAPPSWQSYVGTVLVARKDQKPLLPQHLEGVWVYCDHILDLFGEGNGAPTHMYNRQTFEEWWKDYCKEQKKLRPGTGCENDLDDWQAVPSPYEI
;
A
#
# COMPACT_ATOMS: atom_id res chain seq x y z
N MET A 1 14.88 5.82 15.64
CA MET A 1 15.77 4.97 14.83
C MET A 1 14.92 4.46 13.68
N ILE A 2 15.18 4.92 12.46
CA ILE A 2 14.39 4.60 11.28
C ILE A 2 15.25 3.67 10.43
N THR A 3 14.72 2.49 10.10
CA THR A 3 15.44 1.47 9.33
C THR A 3 15.40 1.86 7.85
N TYR A 4 16.58 2.03 7.26
CA TYR A 4 16.74 2.13 5.80
C TYR A 4 16.42 0.77 5.18
N LEU A 5 15.77 0.75 4.00
CA LEU A 5 15.53 -0.48 3.23
C LEU A 5 16.84 -1.31 3.20
N ASN A 6 16.77 -2.57 3.66
CA ASN A 6 17.89 -3.50 3.69
C ASN A 6 18.28 -3.91 2.26
N ILE A 7 18.92 -3.00 1.53
CA ILE A 7 19.38 -3.18 0.16
C ILE A 7 20.89 -2.95 0.16
N ASP A 8 21.63 -3.90 -0.40
CA ASP A 8 23.06 -3.77 -0.59
C ASP A 8 23.37 -2.72 -1.66
N HIS A 9 24.27 -1.80 -1.33
CA HIS A 9 24.60 -0.65 -2.16
C HIS A 9 25.38 -0.97 -3.44
N GLU A 10 26.02 -2.14 -3.53
CA GLU A 10 26.74 -2.54 -4.74
C GLU A 10 25.85 -3.32 -5.70
N SER A 11 25.06 -4.27 -5.19
CA SER A 11 24.23 -5.16 -6.00
C SER A 11 22.82 -4.65 -6.25
N GLY A 12 22.31 -3.73 -5.42
CA GLY A 12 20.94 -3.25 -5.48
C GLY A 12 19.89 -4.28 -5.03
N PHE A 13 20.30 -5.44 -4.49
CA PHE A 13 19.42 -6.46 -3.93
C PHE A 13 19.51 -6.49 -2.41
N ALA A 14 18.47 -7.01 -1.75
CA ALA A 14 18.64 -7.49 -0.37
C ALA A 14 19.50 -8.77 -0.43
N PRO A 15 20.69 -8.83 0.19
CA PRO A 15 21.48 -10.04 0.30
C PRO A 15 20.66 -11.19 0.91
N PRO A 16 20.94 -12.46 0.58
CA PRO A 16 20.16 -13.60 1.08
C PRO A 16 20.02 -13.64 2.62
N SER A 17 21.04 -13.16 3.35
CA SER A 17 21.00 -13.02 4.81
C SER A 17 20.00 -11.98 5.30
N TRP A 18 19.67 -10.97 4.49
CA TRP A 18 18.70 -9.90 4.78
C TRP A 18 17.29 -10.22 4.27
N GLN A 19 17.18 -11.10 3.27
CA GLN A 19 15.89 -11.62 2.79
C GLN A 19 15.11 -12.40 3.86
N SER A 20 15.79 -12.84 4.93
CA SER A 20 15.18 -13.59 6.06
C SER A 20 14.75 -12.72 7.24
N TYR A 21 14.97 -11.40 7.21
CA TYR A 21 14.58 -10.45 8.27
C TYR A 21 13.37 -9.61 7.89
N VAL A 22 12.30 -10.25 7.43
CA VAL A 22 10.96 -9.63 7.54
C VAL A 22 10.61 -9.65 9.02
N GLY A 23 11.15 -8.70 9.78
CA GLY A 23 10.67 -8.43 11.13
C GLY A 23 9.19 -8.09 11.07
N THR A 24 8.44 -8.47 12.11
CA THR A 24 7.02 -8.12 12.20
C THR A 24 6.87 -6.60 12.12
N VAL A 25 6.29 -6.12 11.02
CA VAL A 25 5.90 -4.72 10.89
C VAL A 25 4.48 -4.60 11.44
N LEU A 26 4.31 -3.80 12.48
CA LEU A 26 2.99 -3.38 12.92
C LEU A 26 2.58 -2.16 12.10
N VAL A 27 1.59 -2.32 11.22
CA VAL A 27 0.94 -1.20 10.55
C VAL A 27 -0.23 -0.78 11.43
N ALA A 28 -0.15 0.41 12.01
CA ALA A 28 -1.18 0.98 12.86
C ALA A 28 -1.53 2.39 12.39
N ARG A 29 -2.81 2.77 12.48
CA ARG A 29 -3.23 4.14 12.28
C ARG A 29 -2.68 5.05 13.36
N LYS A 30 -2.48 6.32 13.02
CA LYS A 30 -2.01 7.34 13.97
C LYS A 30 -2.97 7.51 15.16
N ASP A 31 -4.26 7.37 14.90
CA ASP A 31 -5.32 7.43 15.93
C ASP A 31 -5.54 6.11 16.70
N GLN A 32 -4.71 5.09 16.46
CA GLN A 32 -4.78 3.75 17.06
C GLN A 32 -6.10 3.00 16.82
N LYS A 33 -6.95 3.48 15.91
CA LYS A 33 -8.14 2.73 15.50
C LYS A 33 -7.77 1.65 14.48
N PRO A 34 -8.63 0.64 14.29
CA PRO A 34 -8.44 -0.35 13.23
C PRO A 34 -8.35 0.29 11.85
N LEU A 35 -7.47 -0.24 11.00
CA LEU A 35 -7.55 0.02 9.56
C LEU A 35 -8.88 -0.53 9.04
N LEU A 36 -9.53 0.21 8.15
CA LEU A 36 -10.67 -0.30 7.41
C LEU A 36 -10.20 -1.39 6.43
N PRO A 37 -11.03 -2.40 6.12
CA PRO A 37 -10.71 -3.43 5.12
C PRO A 37 -10.20 -2.85 3.80
N GLN A 38 -10.78 -1.74 3.35
CA GLN A 38 -10.41 -1.04 2.12
C GLN A 38 -8.97 -0.51 2.15
N HIS A 39 -8.47 -0.08 3.32
CA HIS A 39 -7.07 0.32 3.45
C HIS A 39 -6.13 -0.88 3.29
N LEU A 40 -6.52 -2.04 3.82
CA LEU A 40 -5.74 -3.28 3.67
C LEU A 40 -5.76 -3.75 2.22
N GLU A 41 -6.93 -3.70 1.55
CA GLU A 41 -7.07 -3.99 0.12
C GLU A 41 -6.16 -3.08 -0.70
N GLY A 42 -6.25 -1.76 -0.54
CA GLY A 42 -5.44 -0.88 -1.37
C GLY A 42 -3.93 -0.94 -1.07
N VAL A 43 -3.50 -1.23 0.16
CA VAL A 43 -2.07 -1.53 0.42
C VAL A 43 -1.64 -2.79 -0.34
N TRP A 44 -2.44 -3.85 -0.27
CA TRP A 44 -2.15 -5.11 -0.97
C TRP A 44 -2.11 -4.92 -2.48
N VAL A 45 -3.12 -4.27 -3.07
CA VAL A 45 -3.20 -4.03 -4.52
C VAL A 45 -2.08 -3.08 -4.99
N TYR A 46 -1.69 -2.09 -4.18
CA TYR A 46 -0.56 -1.23 -4.54
C TYR A 46 0.77 -1.98 -4.57
N CYS A 47 0.99 -2.88 -3.60
CA CYS A 47 2.16 -3.76 -3.60
C CYS A 47 2.15 -4.70 -4.82
N ASP A 48 0.99 -5.27 -5.16
CA ASP A 48 0.81 -6.11 -6.36
C ASP A 48 1.17 -5.33 -7.64
N HIS A 49 0.64 -4.11 -7.78
CA HIS A 49 0.94 -3.23 -8.92
C HIS A 49 2.44 -2.90 -9.05
N ILE A 50 3.13 -2.66 -7.93
CA ILE A 50 4.59 -2.45 -7.91
C ILE A 50 5.33 -3.71 -8.38
N LEU A 51 4.89 -4.89 -7.96
CA LEU A 51 5.49 -6.16 -8.34
C LEU A 51 5.26 -6.49 -9.81
N ASP A 52 4.09 -6.15 -10.35
CA ASP A 52 3.81 -6.27 -11.78
C ASP A 52 4.78 -5.42 -12.61
N LEU A 53 4.96 -4.14 -12.26
CA LEU A 53 5.90 -3.24 -12.93
C LEU A 53 7.35 -3.72 -12.82
N PHE A 54 7.72 -4.32 -11.69
CA PHE A 54 9.03 -4.96 -11.56
C PHE A 54 9.17 -6.16 -12.50
N GLY A 55 8.12 -6.98 -12.63
CA GLY A 55 8.06 -8.13 -13.51
C GLY A 55 8.18 -7.81 -15.00
N GLU A 56 7.88 -6.58 -15.42
CA GLU A 56 8.06 -6.11 -16.80
C GLU A 56 9.54 -5.96 -17.22
N GLY A 57 10.49 -6.10 -16.30
CA GLY A 57 11.93 -6.13 -16.60
C GLY A 57 12.61 -4.76 -16.65
N ASN A 58 11.90 -3.69 -16.28
CA ASN A 58 12.46 -2.33 -16.19
C ASN A 58 13.21 -2.05 -14.86
N GLY A 59 13.35 -3.06 -14.00
CA GLY A 59 13.93 -2.94 -12.66
C GLY A 59 12.91 -2.47 -11.62
N ALA A 60 13.36 -2.28 -10.37
CA ALA A 60 12.49 -1.87 -9.26
C ALA A 60 11.90 -0.47 -9.48
N PRO A 61 10.56 -0.28 -9.46
CA PRO A 61 9.92 1.02 -9.66
C PRO A 61 10.02 1.89 -8.39
N THR A 62 11.24 2.21 -7.96
CA THR A 62 11.53 2.92 -6.70
C THR A 62 10.90 4.30 -6.60
N HIS A 63 10.60 4.93 -7.74
CA HIS A 63 9.85 6.19 -7.82
C HIS A 63 8.45 6.09 -7.23
N MET A 64 7.90 4.88 -7.03
CA MET A 64 6.61 4.64 -6.39
C MET A 64 6.70 4.48 -4.86
N TYR A 65 7.90 4.38 -4.28
CA TYR A 65 8.08 4.06 -2.85
C TYR A 65 7.96 5.30 -1.96
N ASN A 66 6.91 6.09 -2.20
CA ASN A 66 6.67 7.32 -1.47
C ASN A 66 5.17 7.59 -1.31
N ARG A 67 4.86 8.41 -0.30
CA ARG A 67 3.49 8.77 0.04
C ARG A 67 2.73 9.42 -1.11
N GLN A 68 3.36 10.35 -1.84
CA GLN A 68 2.69 11.11 -2.88
C GLN A 68 2.18 10.18 -4.00
N THR A 69 3.04 9.30 -4.50
CA THR A 69 2.67 8.36 -5.57
C THR A 69 1.60 7.37 -5.10
N PHE A 70 1.65 6.92 -3.84
CA PHE A 70 0.56 6.13 -3.26
C PHE A 70 -0.75 6.90 -3.18
N GLU A 71 -0.74 8.15 -2.69
CA GLU A 71 -1.97 8.96 -2.55
C GLU A 71 -2.59 9.33 -3.90
N GLU A 72 -1.77 9.52 -4.94
CA GLU A 72 -2.23 9.70 -6.32
C GLU A 72 -2.90 8.42 -6.84
N TRP A 73 -2.21 7.27 -6.74
CA TRP A 73 -2.77 5.97 -7.12
C TRP A 73 -4.05 5.62 -6.33
N TRP A 74 -4.07 5.89 -5.03
CA TRP A 74 -5.20 5.59 -4.14
C TRP A 74 -6.45 6.36 -4.56
N LYS A 75 -6.31 7.63 -4.99
CA LYS A 75 -7.43 8.43 -5.49
C LYS A 75 -8.06 7.80 -6.72
N ASP A 76 -7.24 7.37 -7.67
CA ASP A 76 -7.71 6.73 -8.89
C ASP A 76 -8.32 5.35 -8.61
N TYR A 77 -7.68 4.57 -7.75
CA TYR A 77 -8.19 3.27 -7.33
C TYR A 77 -9.56 3.40 -6.63
N CYS A 78 -9.69 4.32 -5.67
CA CYS A 78 -10.97 4.60 -5.01
C CYS A 78 -12.05 5.04 -6.01
N LYS A 79 -11.69 5.86 -7.01
CA LYS A 79 -12.62 6.31 -8.03
C LYS A 79 -13.16 5.14 -8.85
N GLU A 80 -12.32 4.18 -9.21
CA GLU A 80 -12.76 2.98 -9.92
C GLU A 80 -13.57 2.02 -9.02
N GLN A 81 -13.14 1.81 -7.77
CA GLN A 81 -13.90 0.96 -6.83
C GLN A 81 -15.27 1.55 -6.53
N LYS A 82 -15.41 2.88 -6.38
CA LYS A 82 -16.72 3.54 -6.21
C LYS A 82 -17.69 3.30 -7.36
N LYS A 83 -17.19 3.11 -8.59
CA LYS A 83 -18.05 2.78 -9.75
C LYS A 83 -18.51 1.32 -9.72
N LEU A 84 -17.62 0.41 -9.33
CA LEU A 84 -17.85 -1.03 -9.34
C LEU A 84 -18.61 -1.51 -8.10
N ARG A 85 -18.34 -0.88 -6.97
CA ARG A 85 -18.80 -1.22 -5.61
C ARG A 85 -19.35 0.04 -4.94
N PRO A 86 -20.55 0.51 -5.34
CA PRO A 86 -21.15 1.69 -4.75
C PRO A 86 -21.55 1.49 -3.28
N GLY A 87 -21.57 0.25 -2.78
CA GLY A 87 -22.03 -0.06 -1.43
C GLY A 87 -23.51 0.28 -1.23
N THR A 88 -23.93 0.19 0.02
CA THR A 88 -25.30 0.50 0.48
C THR A 88 -25.40 1.85 1.20
N GLY A 89 -24.28 2.55 1.44
CA GLY A 89 -24.23 3.77 2.25
C GLY A 89 -24.33 3.52 3.76
N CYS A 90 -24.20 2.25 4.20
CA CYS A 90 -24.35 1.85 5.59
C CYS A 90 -22.98 1.63 6.24
N GLU A 91 -22.79 2.10 7.48
CA GLU A 91 -21.50 2.01 8.20
C GLU A 91 -20.98 0.57 8.41
N ASN A 92 -21.85 -0.44 8.29
CA ASN A 92 -21.51 -1.86 8.41
C ASN A 92 -21.19 -2.53 7.07
N ASP A 93 -21.29 -1.80 5.96
CA ASP A 93 -20.96 -2.31 4.64
C ASP A 93 -19.44 -2.25 4.43
N LEU A 94 -18.80 -3.41 4.63
CA LEU A 94 -17.35 -3.56 4.52
C LEU A 94 -16.82 -3.33 3.10
N ASP A 95 -17.71 -3.22 2.10
CA ASP A 95 -17.39 -3.00 0.70
C ASP A 95 -17.88 -1.63 0.18
N ASP A 96 -18.27 -0.72 1.09
CA ASP A 96 -18.62 0.65 0.74
C ASP A 96 -17.36 1.52 0.60
N TRP A 97 -17.07 1.91 -0.63
CA TRP A 97 -15.95 2.78 -0.96
C TRP A 97 -16.28 4.27 -0.94
N GLN A 98 -17.55 4.67 -0.78
CA GLN A 98 -17.98 6.06 -0.96
C GLN A 98 -17.33 7.03 0.04
N ALA A 99 -17.21 6.60 1.30
CA ALA A 99 -16.77 7.43 2.42
C ALA A 99 -15.35 7.10 2.95
N VAL A 100 -14.57 6.27 2.23
CA VAL A 100 -13.24 5.85 2.71
C VAL A 100 -12.24 7.00 2.52
N PRO A 101 -11.67 7.58 3.61
CA PRO A 101 -10.65 8.62 3.51
C PRO A 101 -9.30 8.02 3.10
N SER A 102 -8.32 8.86 2.75
CA SER A 102 -6.95 8.38 2.59
C SER A 102 -6.46 7.73 3.90
N PRO A 103 -5.70 6.63 3.86
CA PRO A 103 -5.07 6.04 5.05
C PRO A 103 -4.19 7.03 5.85
N TYR A 104 -3.79 8.16 5.24
CA TYR A 104 -2.99 9.20 5.86
C TYR A 104 -3.78 10.41 6.40
N GLU A 105 -5.10 10.46 6.17
CA GLU A 105 -5.98 11.56 6.62
C GLU A 105 -6.72 11.22 7.94
N ILE A 106 -6.41 10.06 8.53
CA ILE A 106 -7.12 9.46 9.67
C ILE A 106 -6.25 9.38 10.93
#